data_AF-A0A354BIS0-F1
#
_entry.id   AF-A0A354BIS0-F1
#
_cell.length_a   1.000
_cell.length_b   1.000
_cell.length_c   1.000
_cell.angle_alpha   90.00
_cell.angle_beta   90.00
_cell.angle_gamma   90.00
#
_symmetry.space_group_name_H-M   'P 1'
#
loop_
_entity.id
_entity.type
_entity.pdbx_description
1 polymer ?
#
loop_
_entity_poly.entity_id
_entity_poly.type
_entity_poly.pdbx_seq_one_letter_code
_entity_poly.pdbx_strand_id
1 'polypeptide(L)'
;MTSKSASLRPRPALSREDILQQISLLLDSPEDDLHAALMRELMTGLLKLHEAQLDLLDVKIVNRAVKELRHAFGVFHGYRDRKKVSIFGSARTPSDDPNYQLAHQFSQAIVRAGFMVITGGADGIMRAAQEGAGREHSFGVNIMLPFEQGPNSTIADDPKLVTFKYFFTRKLMFQKEANAIALFPGGFGTHDEGFEILTLAQTGKSDPQPIVCLQAPG
;
A
#
# COMPACT_ATOMS: atom_id res chain seq x y z
N MET A 1 9.15 14.48 26.21
CA MET A 1 9.14 15.49 25.13
C MET A 1 8.08 15.07 24.13
N THR A 2 6.99 15.84 24.08
CA THR A 2 5.74 15.53 23.39
C THR A 2 5.85 15.82 21.91
N SER A 3 5.99 14.78 21.09
CA SER A 3 5.83 14.87 19.64
C SER A 3 4.34 15.00 19.33
N LYS A 4 3.93 16.17 18.84
CA LYS A 4 2.55 16.45 18.43
C LYS A 4 2.20 15.55 17.24
N SER A 5 1.24 14.66 17.45
CA SER A 5 0.44 14.04 16.40
C SER A 5 -0.10 15.13 15.47
N ALA A 6 0.44 15.19 14.25
CA ALA A 6 -0.05 16.06 13.21
C ALA A 6 -1.36 15.44 12.68
N SER A 7 -2.48 15.89 13.23
CA SER A 7 -3.80 15.57 12.68
C SER A 7 -3.80 15.89 11.18
N LEU A 8 -4.10 14.90 10.34
CA LEU A 8 -4.33 15.02 8.90
C LEU A 8 -5.58 15.89 8.65
N ARG A 9 -5.47 17.20 8.86
CA ARG A 9 -6.45 18.14 8.31
C ARG A 9 -6.34 18.07 6.78
N PRO A 10 -7.44 17.99 6.03
CA PRO A 10 -7.37 18.14 4.58
C PRO A 10 -6.68 19.48 4.30
N ARG A 11 -5.57 19.46 3.54
CA ARG A 11 -4.97 20.70 3.05
C ARG A 11 -6.07 21.48 2.35
N PRO A 12 -6.24 22.78 2.65
CA PRO A 12 -7.24 23.60 1.99
C PRO A 12 -7.08 23.49 0.47
N ALA A 13 -8.19 23.53 -0.25
CA ALA A 13 -8.14 23.61 -1.71
C ALA A 13 -7.29 24.83 -2.10
N LEU A 14 -6.35 24.63 -3.02
CA LEU A 14 -5.52 25.72 -3.53
C LEU A 14 -6.43 26.77 -4.17
N SER A 15 -6.14 28.06 -3.93
CA SER A 15 -6.84 29.13 -4.62
C SER A 15 -6.50 29.11 -6.11
N ARG A 16 -7.29 29.79 -6.95
CA ARG A 16 -6.99 29.91 -8.39
C ARG A 16 -5.60 30.51 -8.63
N GLU A 17 -5.21 31.49 -7.83
CA GLU A 17 -3.90 32.13 -7.89
C GLU A 17 -2.79 31.15 -7.51
N ASP A 18 -2.96 30.39 -6.42
CA ASP A 18 -1.99 29.36 -6.01
C ASP A 18 -1.80 28.30 -7.09
N ILE A 19 -2.88 27.87 -7.75
CA ILE A 19 -2.83 26.89 -8.85
C ILE A 19 -2.03 27.45 -10.03
N LEU A 20 -2.36 28.67 -10.47
CA LEU A 20 -1.66 29.30 -11.60
C LEU A 20 -0.18 29.52 -11.29
N GLN A 21 0.14 29.93 -10.07
CA GLN A 21 1.52 30.11 -9.62
C GLN A 21 2.28 28.77 -9.63
N GLN A 22 1.70 27.69 -9.11
CA GLN A 22 2.35 26.37 -9.12
C GLN A 22 2.54 25.83 -10.54
N ILE A 23 1.58 26.07 -11.43
CA ILE A 23 1.71 25.71 -12.85
C ILE A 23 2.86 26.48 -13.49
N SER A 24 2.95 27.80 -13.28
CA SER A 24 4.06 28.60 -13.82
C SER A 24 5.40 28.08 -13.33
N LEU A 25 5.55 27.88 -12.01
CA LEU A 25 6.80 27.36 -11.43
C LEU A 25 7.22 26.01 -12.02
N LEU A 26 6.27 25.12 -12.30
CA LEU A 26 6.55 23.84 -12.94
C LEU A 26 6.97 24.00 -14.42
N LEU A 27 6.33 24.92 -15.15
CA LEU A 27 6.67 25.20 -16.54
C LEU A 27 8.04 25.87 -16.68
N ASP A 28 8.40 26.72 -15.71
CA ASP A 28 9.69 27.43 -15.67
C ASP A 28 10.84 26.55 -15.14
N SER A 29 10.55 25.33 -14.68
CA SER A 29 11.57 24.39 -14.17
C SER A 29 12.48 23.88 -15.31
N PRO A 30 13.78 23.64 -15.05
CA PRO A 30 14.75 23.23 -16.08
C PRO A 30 14.28 22.05 -16.96
N GLU A 31 14.71 22.04 -18.22
CA GLU A 31 14.36 20.96 -19.16
C GLU A 31 15.05 19.63 -18.83
N ASP A 32 16.23 19.68 -18.22
CA ASP A 32 17.01 18.52 -17.79
C ASP A 32 16.56 17.95 -16.43
N ASP A 33 15.65 18.63 -15.73
CA ASP A 33 15.00 18.08 -14.54
C ASP A 33 13.96 17.02 -14.93
N LEU A 34 14.34 15.74 -14.79
CA LEU A 34 13.48 14.59 -15.06
C LEU A 34 12.18 14.60 -14.25
N HIS A 35 12.22 15.03 -12.99
CA HIS A 35 11.02 15.11 -12.16
C HIS A 35 10.07 16.17 -12.71
N ALA A 36 10.59 17.36 -13.04
CA ALA A 36 9.79 18.40 -13.68
C ALA A 36 9.24 17.96 -15.04
N ALA A 37 10.01 17.23 -15.85
CA ALA A 37 9.57 16.67 -17.12
C ALA A 37 8.37 15.72 -16.95
N LEU A 38 8.46 14.73 -16.05
CA LEU A 38 7.36 13.81 -15.75
C LEU A 38 6.12 14.54 -15.20
N MET A 39 6.32 15.56 -14.36
CA MET A 39 5.23 16.37 -13.83
C MET A 39 4.53 17.20 -14.93
N ARG A 40 5.27 17.72 -15.90
CA ARG A 40 4.71 18.38 -17.10
C ARG A 40 3.92 17.39 -17.96
N GLU A 41 4.45 16.19 -18.18
CA GLU A 41 3.73 15.13 -18.92
C GLU A 41 2.40 14.77 -18.24
N LEU A 42 2.39 14.61 -16.92
CA LEU A 42 1.17 14.37 -16.15
C LEU A 42 0.17 15.51 -16.29
N MET A 43 0.63 16.77 -16.27
CA MET A 43 -0.22 17.94 -16.48
C MET A 43 -0.81 17.97 -17.89
N THR A 44 -0.02 17.68 -18.92
CA THR A 44 -0.51 17.53 -20.30
C THR A 44 -1.53 16.41 -20.41
N GLY A 45 -1.31 15.28 -19.74
CA GLY A 45 -2.26 14.16 -19.67
C GLY A 45 -3.61 14.58 -19.06
N LEU A 46 -3.59 15.39 -18.00
CA LEU A 46 -4.81 15.93 -17.39
C LEU A 46 -5.59 16.86 -18.33
N LEU A 47 -4.89 17.72 -19.09
CA LEU A 47 -5.54 18.59 -20.06
C LEU A 47 -6.17 17.78 -21.21
N LYS A 48 -5.46 16.77 -21.72
CA LYS A 48 -6.00 15.84 -22.73
C LYS A 48 -7.22 15.06 -22.19
N LEU A 49 -7.20 14.66 -20.92
CA LEU A 49 -8.34 14.01 -20.27
C LEU A 49 -9.56 14.92 -20.21
N HIS A 50 -9.37 16.22 -19.96
CA HIS A 50 -10.44 17.21 -19.96
C HIS A 50 -11.03 17.41 -21.37
N GLU A 51 -10.17 17.51 -22.38
CA GLU A 51 -10.58 17.65 -23.78
C GLU A 51 -11.31 16.41 -24.32
N ALA A 52 -10.96 15.21 -23.85
CA ALA A 52 -11.57 13.95 -24.28
C ALA A 52 -13.04 13.79 -23.88
N GLN A 53 -13.58 14.65 -22.99
CA GLN A 53 -14.98 14.63 -22.55
C GLN A 53 -15.49 13.25 -22.12
N LEU A 54 -14.66 12.53 -21.35
CA LEU A 54 -15.02 11.22 -20.82
C LEU A 54 -16.26 11.27 -19.92
N ASP A 55 -16.89 10.12 -19.74
CA ASP A 55 -18.01 10.00 -18.82
C ASP A 55 -17.58 10.23 -17.35
N LEU A 56 -18.58 10.52 -16.51
CA LEU A 56 -18.35 10.85 -15.12
C LEU A 56 -17.74 9.68 -14.31
N LEU A 57 -18.01 8.43 -14.70
CA LEU A 57 -17.51 7.26 -13.99
C LEU A 57 -16.02 7.09 -14.27
N ASP A 58 -15.59 7.24 -15.52
CA ASP A 58 -14.19 7.20 -15.93
C ASP A 58 -13.37 8.28 -15.22
N VAL A 59 -13.86 9.52 -15.22
CA VAL A 59 -13.21 10.63 -14.51
C VAL A 59 -13.10 10.35 -13.00
N LYS A 60 -14.13 9.73 -12.40
CA LYS A 60 -14.10 9.34 -10.99
C LYS A 60 -13.06 8.26 -10.72
N ILE A 61 -12.89 7.29 -11.61
CA ILE A 61 -11.88 6.24 -11.50
C ILE A 61 -10.48 6.85 -11.50
N VAL A 62 -10.17 7.67 -12.51
CA VAL A 62 -8.85 8.32 -12.63
C VAL A 62 -8.56 9.19 -11.41
N ASN A 63 -9.48 10.08 -11.04
CA ASN A 63 -9.33 10.98 -9.90
C ASN A 63 -9.10 10.22 -8.59
N ARG A 64 -9.84 9.13 -8.37
CA ARG A 64 -9.70 8.33 -7.15
C ARG A 64 -8.41 7.52 -7.14
N ALA A 65 -8.02 6.93 -8.27
CA ALA A 65 -6.75 6.20 -8.39
C ALA A 65 -5.54 7.10 -8.12
N VAL A 66 -5.50 8.30 -8.72
CA VAL A 66 -4.44 9.30 -8.48
C VAL A 66 -4.39 9.71 -7.00
N LYS A 67 -5.54 9.94 -6.36
CA LYS A 67 -5.60 10.27 -4.93
C LYS A 67 -5.08 9.15 -4.04
N GLU A 68 -5.42 7.90 -4.35
CA GLU A 68 -4.97 6.72 -3.62
C GLU A 68 -3.46 6.53 -3.74
N LEU A 69 -2.92 6.57 -4.97
CA LEU A 69 -1.49 6.41 -5.22
C LEU A 69 -0.68 7.53 -4.57
N ARG A 70 -1.10 8.79 -4.71
CA ARG A 70 -0.43 9.93 -4.07
C ARG A 70 -0.39 9.78 -2.56
N HIS A 71 -1.50 9.39 -1.93
CA HIS A 71 -1.55 9.20 -0.49
C HIS A 71 -0.66 8.04 -0.04
N ALA A 72 -0.78 6.88 -0.70
CA ALA A 72 0.01 5.70 -0.40
C ALA A 72 1.52 5.98 -0.55
N PHE A 73 1.95 6.57 -1.68
CA PHE A 73 3.35 6.94 -1.87
C PHE A 73 3.86 7.88 -0.78
N GLY A 74 3.04 8.86 -0.35
CA GLY A 74 3.39 9.74 0.76
C GLY A 74 3.60 9.01 2.08
N VAL A 75 2.74 8.04 2.40
CA VAL A 75 2.84 7.24 3.64
C VAL A 75 4.08 6.35 3.62
N PHE A 76 4.36 5.68 2.50
CA PHE A 76 5.51 4.77 2.39
C PHE A 76 6.85 5.49 2.20
N HIS A 77 6.85 6.72 1.66
CA HIS A 77 8.07 7.47 1.33
C HIS A 77 9.07 7.55 2.49
N GLY A 78 8.57 7.83 3.70
CA GLY A 78 9.40 7.98 4.91
C GLY A 78 10.04 6.69 5.43
N TYR A 79 9.82 5.55 4.78
CA TYR A 79 10.28 4.24 5.25
C TYR A 79 11.02 3.45 4.16
N ARG A 80 11.39 4.06 3.03
CA ARG A 80 12.00 3.37 1.88
C ARG A 80 13.40 2.82 2.15
N ASP A 81 14.07 3.34 3.16
CA ASP A 81 15.35 2.84 3.69
C ASP A 81 15.22 1.49 4.41
N ARG A 82 14.01 1.15 4.88
CA ARG A 82 13.71 -0.11 5.56
C ARG A 82 13.10 -1.13 4.62
N LYS A 83 13.69 -2.33 4.60
CA LYS A 83 13.15 -3.46 3.85
C LYS A 83 11.82 -3.95 4.44
N LYS A 84 10.94 -4.46 3.60
CA LYS A 84 9.58 -4.87 4.00
C LYS A 84 9.21 -6.24 3.45
N VAL A 85 8.39 -6.98 4.19
CA VAL A 85 7.82 -8.25 3.76
C VAL A 85 6.31 -8.11 3.64
N SER A 86 5.75 -8.37 2.46
CA SER A 86 4.30 -8.49 2.30
C SER A 86 3.85 -9.88 2.74
N ILE A 87 2.93 -9.93 3.69
CA ILE A 87 2.43 -11.17 4.29
C ILE A 87 0.95 -11.33 3.95
N PHE A 88 0.63 -12.45 3.32
CA PHE A 88 -0.73 -12.82 2.93
C PHE A 88 -1.15 -14.12 3.61
N GLY A 89 -2.43 -14.22 3.93
CA GLY A 89 -3.03 -15.41 4.52
C GLY A 89 -4.51 -15.19 4.83
N SER A 90 -5.16 -16.20 5.38
CA SER A 90 -6.58 -16.15 5.71
C SER A 90 -6.93 -15.03 6.69
N ALA A 91 -7.99 -14.28 6.40
CA ALA A 91 -8.62 -13.32 7.32
C ALA A 91 -9.44 -13.99 8.43
N ARG A 92 -9.57 -15.33 8.41
CA ARG A 92 -10.51 -16.10 9.25
C ARG A 92 -9.82 -17.08 10.20
N THR A 93 -8.49 -17.16 10.16
CA THR A 93 -7.73 -18.08 11.03
C THR A 93 -7.87 -17.64 12.49
N PRO A 94 -8.33 -18.50 13.41
CA PRO A 94 -8.47 -18.13 14.82
C PRO A 94 -7.09 -18.06 15.50
N SER A 95 -7.01 -17.34 16.62
CA SER A 95 -5.74 -17.07 17.30
C SER A 95 -5.05 -18.30 17.90
N ASP A 96 -5.81 -19.37 18.17
CA ASP A 96 -5.32 -20.65 18.66
C ASP A 96 -4.85 -21.60 17.55
N ASP A 97 -5.05 -21.25 16.27
CA ASP A 97 -4.58 -22.03 15.13
C ASP A 97 -3.03 -22.01 15.06
N PRO A 98 -2.37 -23.15 14.81
CA PRO A 98 -0.93 -23.21 14.66
C PRO A 98 -0.36 -22.26 13.57
N ASN A 99 -1.11 -22.00 12.50
CA ASN A 99 -0.69 -21.05 11.46
C ASN A 99 -0.75 -19.60 11.92
N TYR A 100 -1.67 -19.26 12.84
CA TYR A 100 -1.69 -17.94 13.48
C TYR A 100 -0.41 -17.75 14.28
N GLN A 101 -0.06 -18.74 15.11
CA GLN A 101 1.15 -18.70 15.93
C GLN A 101 2.42 -18.66 15.08
N LEU A 102 2.45 -19.42 13.98
CA LEU A 102 3.55 -19.37 13.02
C LEU A 102 3.69 -17.98 12.39
N ALA A 103 2.59 -17.35 11.96
CA ALA A 103 2.62 -16.00 11.37
C ALA A 103 3.12 -14.95 12.38
N HIS A 104 2.68 -15.04 13.63
CA HIS A 104 3.16 -14.19 14.71
C HIS A 104 4.67 -14.35 14.94
N GLN A 105 5.15 -15.59 15.09
CA GLN A 105 6.58 -15.89 15.31
C GLN A 105 7.45 -15.50 14.11
N PHE A 106 6.96 -15.73 12.89
CA PHE A 106 7.60 -15.31 11.65
C PHE A 106 7.80 -13.80 11.64
N SER A 107 6.74 -13.03 11.90
CA SER A 107 6.82 -11.56 11.95
C SER A 107 7.79 -11.04 13.01
N GLN A 108 7.84 -11.67 14.18
CA GLN A 108 8.86 -11.33 15.20
C GLN A 108 10.29 -11.54 14.67
N ALA A 109 10.53 -12.63 13.93
CA ALA A 109 11.83 -12.91 13.33
C ALA A 109 12.17 -11.91 12.22
N ILE A 110 11.20 -11.56 11.36
CA ILE A 110 11.35 -10.54 10.31
C ILE A 110 11.74 -9.19 10.91
N VAL A 111 11.06 -8.75 11.97
CA VAL A 111 11.41 -7.50 12.66
C VAL A 111 12.78 -7.54 13.32
N ARG A 112 13.15 -8.66 13.98
CA ARG A 112 14.51 -8.84 14.52
C ARG A 112 15.59 -8.76 13.45
N ALA A 113 15.27 -9.15 12.22
CA ALA A 113 16.16 -9.01 11.05
C ALA A 113 16.18 -7.59 10.45
N GLY A 114 15.49 -6.62 11.05
CA GLY A 114 15.46 -5.21 10.63
C GLY A 114 14.37 -4.85 9.61
N PHE A 115 13.52 -5.81 9.23
CA PHE A 115 12.45 -5.60 8.27
C PHE A 115 11.18 -5.04 8.93
N MET A 116 10.28 -4.52 8.11
CA MET A 116 8.89 -4.22 8.47
C MET A 116 7.94 -5.20 7.77
N VAL A 117 6.68 -5.24 8.21
CA VAL A 117 5.65 -6.09 7.59
C VAL A 117 4.57 -5.24 6.93
N ILE A 118 4.05 -5.72 5.80
CA ILE A 118 2.89 -5.16 5.10
C ILE A 118 1.81 -6.25 5.08
N THR A 119 0.61 -5.93 5.55
CA THR A 119 -0.54 -6.85 5.43
C THR A 119 -1.77 -6.11 4.92
N GLY A 120 -2.83 -6.86 4.61
CA GLY A 120 -4.13 -6.28 4.26
C GLY A 120 -4.84 -5.59 5.43
N GLY A 121 -4.35 -5.77 6.66
CA GLY A 121 -4.87 -5.11 7.86
C GLY A 121 -6.15 -5.73 8.45
N ALA A 122 -6.69 -6.82 7.90
CA ALA A 122 -7.83 -7.53 8.50
C ALA A 122 -7.38 -8.47 9.64
N ASP A 123 -8.32 -9.26 10.17
CA ASP A 123 -8.07 -10.29 11.19
C ASP A 123 -7.29 -11.51 10.65
N GLY A 124 -7.23 -12.58 11.45
CA GLY A 124 -6.56 -13.84 11.11
C GLY A 124 -5.05 -13.68 10.95
N ILE A 125 -4.49 -14.30 9.91
CA ILE A 125 -3.04 -14.27 9.65
C ILE A 125 -2.51 -12.84 9.55
N MET A 126 -3.29 -11.93 8.95
CA MET A 126 -2.88 -10.53 8.79
C MET A 126 -2.73 -9.83 10.14
N ARG A 127 -3.62 -10.11 11.10
CA ARG A 127 -3.52 -9.62 12.47
C ARG A 127 -2.38 -10.29 13.23
N ALA A 128 -2.24 -11.62 13.13
CA ALA A 128 -1.14 -12.36 13.75
C ALA A 128 0.23 -11.78 13.35
N ALA A 129 0.39 -11.49 12.06
CA ALA A 129 1.60 -10.90 11.52
C ALA A 129 1.86 -9.49 12.06
N GLN A 130 0.83 -8.65 12.18
CA GLN A 130 0.98 -7.29 12.74
C GLN A 130 1.20 -7.31 14.26
N GLU A 131 0.55 -8.19 15.00
CA GLU A 131 0.79 -8.40 16.44
C GLU A 131 2.24 -8.83 16.68
N GLY A 132 2.73 -9.81 15.89
CA GLY A 132 4.11 -10.29 16.00
C GLY A 132 5.15 -9.25 15.61
N ALA A 133 4.86 -8.39 14.64
CA ALA A 133 5.76 -7.31 14.25
C ALA A 133 5.69 -6.10 15.20
N GLY A 134 4.54 -5.89 15.84
CA GLY A 134 4.21 -4.67 16.54
C GLY A 134 3.78 -3.53 15.61
N ARG A 135 2.99 -2.59 16.15
CA ARG A 135 2.43 -1.44 15.42
C ARG A 135 3.49 -0.58 14.72
N GLU A 136 4.62 -0.33 15.38
CA GLU A 136 5.73 0.48 14.84
C GLU A 136 6.40 -0.11 13.60
N HIS A 137 6.25 -1.42 13.38
CA HIS A 137 6.87 -2.14 12.26
C HIS A 137 5.86 -2.69 11.26
N SER A 138 4.61 -2.24 11.34
CA SER A 138 3.50 -2.74 10.54
C SER A 138 2.93 -1.67 9.62
N PHE A 139 2.65 -2.05 8.38
CA PHE A 139 1.77 -1.32 7.46
C PHE A 139 0.47 -2.09 7.25
N GLY A 140 -0.61 -1.33 7.05
CA GLY A 140 -1.89 -1.88 6.62
C GLY A 140 -2.26 -1.28 5.26
N VAL A 141 -2.46 -2.12 4.24
CA VAL A 141 -3.01 -1.72 2.95
C VAL A 141 -4.41 -2.31 2.81
N ASN A 142 -5.37 -1.64 3.43
CA ASN A 142 -6.75 -2.08 3.57
C ASN A 142 -7.58 -1.82 2.30
N ILE A 143 -8.67 -2.57 2.10
CA ILE A 143 -9.62 -2.38 1.00
C ILE A 143 -11.01 -2.04 1.55
N MET A 144 -11.69 -1.06 0.95
CA MET A 144 -13.08 -0.75 1.29
C MET A 144 -14.00 -1.81 0.70
N LEU A 145 -14.66 -2.56 1.58
CA LEU A 145 -15.66 -3.54 1.21
C LEU A 145 -16.96 -3.28 2.00
N PRO A 146 -18.13 -3.45 1.38
CA PRO A 146 -19.41 -3.03 1.97
C PRO A 146 -19.81 -3.80 3.23
N PHE A 147 -19.28 -5.01 3.43
CA PHE A 147 -19.71 -5.93 4.49
C PHE A 147 -18.55 -6.56 5.29
N GLU A 148 -17.30 -6.22 4.99
CA GLU A 148 -16.16 -6.82 5.66
C GLU A 148 -15.80 -6.06 6.94
N GLN A 149 -15.23 -6.77 7.91
CA GLN A 149 -14.75 -6.15 9.13
C GLN A 149 -13.63 -5.16 8.81
N GLY A 150 -13.60 -4.05 9.55
CA GLY A 150 -12.59 -3.02 9.41
C GLY A 150 -11.17 -3.50 9.75
N PRO A 151 -10.18 -2.60 9.74
CA PRO A 151 -8.82 -2.96 10.12
C PRO A 151 -8.77 -3.52 11.55
N ASN A 152 -7.87 -4.47 11.79
CA ASN A 152 -7.65 -5.02 13.12
C ASN A 152 -7.10 -3.95 14.10
N SER A 153 -7.24 -4.23 15.39
CA SER A 153 -6.89 -3.30 16.48
C SER A 153 -5.42 -2.89 16.50
N THR A 154 -4.52 -3.69 15.93
CA THR A 154 -3.09 -3.39 15.88
C THR A 154 -2.80 -2.16 15.02
N ILE A 155 -3.55 -1.92 13.94
CA ILE A 155 -3.25 -0.87 12.95
C ILE A 155 -4.37 0.15 12.73
N ALA A 156 -5.57 -0.05 13.27
CA ALA A 156 -6.77 0.75 12.98
C ALA A 156 -6.61 2.28 13.06
N ASP A 157 -5.77 2.78 13.98
CA ASP A 157 -5.54 4.22 14.20
C ASP A 157 -4.13 4.68 13.79
N ASP A 158 -3.38 3.85 13.08
CA ASP A 158 -2.00 4.16 12.70
C ASP A 158 -1.94 4.91 11.35
N PRO A 159 -1.11 5.95 11.20
CA PRO A 159 -0.93 6.64 9.91
C PRO A 159 -0.37 5.75 8.79
N LYS A 160 0.19 4.57 9.11
CA LYS A 160 0.64 3.54 8.16
C LYS A 160 -0.51 2.65 7.65
N LEU A 161 -1.75 2.90 8.08
CA LEU A 161 -2.95 2.30 7.50
C LEU A 161 -3.44 3.11 6.30
N VAL A 162 -3.29 2.56 5.10
CA VAL A 162 -3.79 3.14 3.86
C VAL A 162 -5.00 2.34 3.39
N THR A 163 -6.12 3.02 3.15
CA THR A 163 -7.37 2.38 2.72
C THR A 163 -7.68 2.70 1.25
N PHE A 164 -7.79 1.65 0.44
CA PHE A 164 -8.02 1.72 -1.00
C PHE A 164 -9.49 1.44 -1.34
N LYS A 165 -9.96 2.01 -2.44
CA LYS A 165 -11.23 1.68 -3.10
C LYS A 165 -11.01 0.62 -4.17
N TYR A 166 -9.91 0.73 -4.92
CA TYR A 166 -9.64 -0.14 -6.04
C TYR A 166 -8.61 -1.21 -5.67
N PHE A 167 -8.88 -2.45 -6.09
CA PHE A 167 -7.94 -3.55 -5.89
C PHE A 167 -6.61 -3.30 -6.61
N PHE A 168 -6.62 -2.74 -7.82
CA PHE A 168 -5.38 -2.57 -8.59
C PHE A 168 -4.39 -1.59 -7.96
N THR A 169 -4.85 -0.49 -7.34
CA THR A 169 -3.97 0.45 -6.63
C THR A 169 -3.42 -0.20 -5.36
N ARG A 170 -4.23 -0.99 -4.65
CA ARG A 170 -3.80 -1.75 -3.47
C ARG A 170 -2.74 -2.80 -3.82
N LYS A 171 -2.99 -3.60 -4.86
CA LYS A 171 -2.09 -4.65 -5.36
C LYS A 171 -0.74 -4.08 -5.77
N LEU A 172 -0.75 -2.97 -6.50
CA LEU A 172 0.47 -2.25 -6.84
C LEU A 172 1.31 -1.92 -5.59
N MET A 173 0.69 -1.44 -4.51
CA MET A 173 1.42 -1.10 -3.29
C MET A 173 2.04 -2.31 -2.59
N PHE A 174 1.36 -3.46 -2.57
CA PHE A 174 1.93 -4.69 -2.02
C PHE A 174 3.22 -5.11 -2.75
N GLN A 175 3.23 -4.99 -4.08
CA GLN A 175 4.36 -5.39 -4.91
C GLN A 175 5.49 -4.37 -4.85
N LYS A 176 5.15 -3.09 -5.00
CA LYS A 176 6.10 -2.00 -5.20
C LYS A 176 6.85 -1.63 -3.92
N GLU A 177 6.31 -1.94 -2.75
CA GLU A 177 6.91 -1.60 -1.46
C GLU A 177 7.50 -2.80 -0.71
N ALA A 178 7.29 -4.03 -1.21
CA ALA A 178 7.86 -5.24 -0.62
C ALA A 178 9.22 -5.60 -1.22
N ASN A 179 10.04 -6.27 -0.42
CA ASN A 179 11.31 -6.85 -0.82
C ASN A 179 11.32 -8.39 -0.71
N ALA A 180 10.26 -8.96 -0.13
CA ALA A 180 9.98 -10.38 -0.06
C ALA A 180 8.49 -10.60 0.20
N ILE A 181 8.00 -11.77 -0.16
CA ILE A 181 6.61 -12.19 -0.01
C ILE A 181 6.55 -13.43 0.89
N ALA A 182 5.62 -13.43 1.85
CA ALA A 182 5.28 -14.62 2.62
C ALA A 182 3.80 -14.98 2.42
N LEU A 183 3.55 -16.21 1.99
CA LEU A 183 2.23 -16.78 1.76
C LEU A 183 1.94 -17.83 2.83
N PHE A 184 0.93 -17.58 3.65
CA PHE A 184 0.38 -18.51 4.63
C PHE A 184 -0.91 -19.15 4.10
N PRO A 185 -1.45 -20.19 4.76
CA PRO A 185 -2.71 -20.80 4.34
C PRO A 185 -3.83 -19.76 4.30
N GLY A 186 -4.59 -19.78 3.21
CA GLY A 186 -5.50 -18.71 2.84
C GLY A 186 -6.57 -19.12 1.85
N GLY A 187 -7.50 -18.21 1.62
CA GLY A 187 -8.59 -18.39 0.65
C GLY A 187 -8.30 -17.70 -0.67
N PHE A 188 -9.37 -17.34 -1.39
CA PHE A 188 -9.28 -16.69 -2.71
C PHE A 188 -8.44 -15.41 -2.72
N GLY A 189 -8.55 -14.55 -1.71
CA GLY A 189 -7.74 -13.34 -1.64
C GLY A 189 -6.23 -13.64 -1.56
N THR A 190 -5.85 -14.67 -0.80
CA THR A 190 -4.45 -15.10 -0.70
C THR A 190 -3.96 -15.70 -2.02
N HIS A 191 -4.78 -16.51 -2.69
CA HIS A 191 -4.45 -17.07 -3.99
C HIS A 191 -4.36 -16.01 -5.08
N ASP A 192 -5.27 -15.03 -5.10
CA ASP A 192 -5.25 -13.92 -6.06
C ASP A 192 -3.93 -13.15 -5.98
N GLU A 193 -3.53 -12.73 -4.77
CA GLU A 193 -2.24 -12.06 -4.56
C GLU A 193 -1.07 -12.99 -4.89
N GLY A 194 -1.11 -14.25 -4.46
CA GLY A 194 -0.06 -15.23 -4.73
C GLY A 194 0.17 -15.49 -6.23
N PHE A 195 -0.89 -15.68 -7.02
CA PHE A 195 -0.78 -15.91 -8.46
C PHE A 195 -0.38 -14.65 -9.23
N GLU A 196 -0.79 -13.47 -8.79
CA GLU A 196 -0.32 -12.20 -9.36
C GLU A 196 1.19 -12.03 -9.13
N ILE A 197 1.68 -12.26 -7.92
CA ILE A 197 3.11 -12.22 -7.57
C ILE A 197 3.91 -13.18 -8.47
N LEU A 198 3.43 -14.43 -8.61
CA LEU A 198 4.09 -15.44 -9.43
C LEU A 198 4.10 -15.04 -10.91
N THR A 199 3.01 -14.46 -11.42
CA THR A 199 2.90 -14.01 -12.81
C THR A 199 3.85 -12.83 -13.08
N LEU A 200 3.95 -11.87 -12.16
CA LEU A 200 4.88 -10.75 -12.28
C LEU A 200 6.33 -11.22 -12.26
N ALA A 201 6.67 -12.16 -11.39
CA ALA A 201 7.99 -12.76 -11.32
C ALA A 201 8.33 -13.54 -12.62
N GLN A 202 7.40 -14.36 -13.11
CA GLN A 202 7.56 -15.13 -14.35
C GLN A 202 7.78 -14.23 -15.57
N THR A 203 7.06 -13.10 -15.63
CA THR A 203 7.08 -12.19 -16.79
C THR A 203 8.15 -11.10 -16.71
N GLY A 204 8.94 -11.05 -15.63
CA GLY A 204 9.95 -10.01 -15.41
C GLY A 204 9.34 -8.61 -15.21
N LYS A 205 8.10 -8.54 -14.73
CA LYS A 205 7.38 -7.28 -14.46
C LYS A 205 7.53 -6.80 -13.02
N SER A 206 8.25 -7.54 -12.18
CA SER A 206 8.70 -7.13 -10.85
C SER A 206 10.18 -7.46 -10.67
N ASP A 207 10.84 -6.73 -9.77
CA ASP A 207 12.21 -7.06 -9.36
C ASP A 207 12.24 -8.45 -8.72
N PRO A 208 13.33 -9.23 -8.92
CA PRO A 208 13.48 -10.53 -8.27
C PRO A 208 13.41 -10.40 -6.75
N GLN A 209 12.42 -11.06 -6.14
CA GLN A 209 12.24 -11.08 -4.70
C GLN A 209 11.91 -12.49 -4.19
N PRO A 210 12.33 -12.86 -2.98
CA PRO A 210 11.98 -14.16 -2.40
C PRO A 210 10.48 -14.29 -2.18
N ILE A 211 9.92 -15.44 -2.55
CA ILE A 211 8.53 -15.83 -2.28
C ILE A 211 8.59 -17.10 -1.43
N VAL A 212 8.08 -17.03 -0.20
CA VAL A 212 8.07 -18.18 0.72
C VAL A 212 6.65 -18.60 1.04
N CYS A 213 6.37 -19.89 0.90
CA CYS A 213 5.12 -20.51 1.33
C CYS A 213 5.35 -21.18 2.68
N LEU A 214 4.52 -20.84 3.67
CA LEU A 214 4.64 -21.28 5.05
C LEU A 214 3.37 -21.99 5.48
N GLN A 215 3.52 -23.07 6.24
CA GLN A 215 2.41 -23.79 6.86
C GLN A 215 2.94 -24.44 8.15
N ALA A 216 2.14 -24.41 9.22
CA ALA A 216 2.46 -25.15 10.43
C ALA A 216 2.41 -26.68 10.18
N PRO A 217 3.24 -27.48 10.87
CA PRO A 217 3.14 -28.93 10.80
C PRO A 217 1.72 -29.41 11.14
N GLY A 218 1.23 -30.39 10.38
CA GLY A 218 -0.06 -31.05 10.59
C GLY A 218 0.01 -32.20 11.58
#